data_AF-A0A2N5GYQ9-F1
#
_entry.id   AF-A0A2N5GYQ9-F1
#
_cell.length_a   1.000
_cell.length_b   1.000
_cell.length_c   1.000
_cell.angle_alpha   90.00
_cell.angle_beta   90.00
_cell.angle_gamma   90.00
#
_symmetry.space_group_name_H-M   'P 1'
#
loop_
_entity.id
_entity.type
_entity.pdbx_description
1 polymer ?
#
loop_
_entity_poly.entity_id
_entity_poly.type
_entity_poly.pdbx_seq_one_letter_code
_entity_poly.pdbx_strand_id
1 'polypeptide(L)'
;MKKYLYSGILLGIIVLAGCSANEQTEEQVNVKEVKTEDATNIQEGKVQPLADSGKEMVSKPVLKLTQEQKEDYYKQYAKIIEQVNLEYSDTQLELVPLNEFKEEEWVEPDEFRRIASDMATMEFTSSFGGDPVE
;
A
#
# COMPACT_ATOMS: atom_id res chain seq x y z
N MET A 1 -68.89 -23.38 -4.32
CA MET A 1 -69.44 -22.85 -3.07
C MET A 1 -68.76 -21.52 -2.76
N LYS A 2 -69.55 -20.60 -2.19
CA LYS A 2 -69.28 -19.25 -1.64
C LYS A 2 -67.92 -19.16 -0.89
N LYS A 3 -67.23 -18.02 -0.69
CA LYS A 3 -67.37 -16.55 -0.89
C LYS A 3 -66.04 -15.93 -0.36
N TYR A 4 -66.00 -14.59 -0.18
CA TYR A 4 -64.96 -13.71 0.39
C TYR A 4 -64.01 -13.17 -0.69
N LEU A 5 -64.11 -11.94 -1.22
CA LEU A 5 -64.39 -10.59 -0.69
C LEU A 5 -63.44 -10.11 0.41
N TYR A 6 -62.37 -9.43 -0.03
CA TYR A 6 -61.65 -8.32 0.64
C TYR A 6 -61.11 -7.45 -0.53
N SER A 7 -61.64 -6.25 -0.81
CA SER A 7 -61.36 -4.96 -0.13
C SER A 7 -59.86 -4.82 0.17
N GLY A 8 -59.08 -3.90 -0.38
CA GLY A 8 -59.26 -2.70 -1.19
C GLY A 8 -58.03 -1.80 -0.95
N ILE A 9 -57.84 -0.76 -1.79
CA ILE A 9 -56.97 0.43 -1.57
C ILE A 9 -55.46 0.15 -1.80
N LEU A 10 -54.65 0.93 -2.54
CA LEU A 10 -54.81 2.16 -3.32
C LEU A 10 -53.51 2.38 -4.12
N LEU A 11 -53.70 3.07 -5.24
CA LEU A 11 -52.74 3.68 -6.15
C LEU A 11 -51.37 4.08 -5.59
N GLY A 12 -50.35 3.83 -6.40
CA GLY A 12 -49.05 4.50 -6.31
C GLY A 12 -48.15 4.09 -7.47
N ILE A 13 -48.38 4.64 -8.66
CA ILE A 13 -47.54 4.46 -9.84
C ILE A 13 -46.26 5.28 -9.60
N ILE A 14 -45.12 4.65 -9.38
CA ILE A 14 -43.82 5.30 -9.58
C ILE A 14 -43.37 4.91 -10.99
N VAL A 15 -43.49 5.87 -11.90
CA VAL A 15 -42.97 5.79 -13.27
C VAL A 15 -41.45 5.73 -13.18
N LEU A 16 -40.86 4.59 -13.56
CA LEU A 16 -39.45 4.49 -13.89
C LEU A 16 -39.19 5.40 -15.11
N ALA A 17 -38.70 6.61 -14.85
CA ALA A 17 -37.90 7.32 -15.85
C ALA A 17 -36.60 6.52 -16.00
N GLY A 18 -36.35 6.08 -17.23
CA GLY A 18 -35.43 5.00 -17.54
C GLY A 18 -33.95 5.29 -17.30
N CYS A 19 -33.22 4.20 -17.08
CA CYS A 19 -32.09 3.81 -17.92
C CYS A 19 -32.00 2.27 -17.91
N SER A 20 -32.47 1.68 -19.01
CA SER A 20 -32.03 0.45 -19.67
C SER A 20 -31.51 -0.75 -18.84
N ALA A 21 -32.33 -1.81 -18.84
CA ALA A 21 -32.02 -3.26 -18.88
C ALA A 21 -31.17 -3.87 -17.74
N ASN A 22 -31.78 -4.60 -16.79
CA ASN A 22 -32.13 -6.05 -16.79
C ASN A 22 -30.91 -6.97 -16.60
N GLU A 23 -30.63 -7.46 -15.39
CA GLU A 23 -31.08 -8.71 -14.72
C GLU A 23 -30.02 -9.83 -14.79
N GLN A 24 -29.81 -10.41 -13.61
CA GLN A 24 -29.30 -11.72 -13.23
C GLN A 24 -28.91 -12.71 -14.36
N THR A 25 -27.79 -13.41 -14.18
CA THR A 25 -27.71 -14.90 -14.13
C THR A 25 -26.27 -15.37 -14.35
N GLU A 26 -25.82 -16.28 -13.48
CA GLU A 26 -24.61 -17.08 -13.62
C GLU A 26 -24.73 -18.04 -14.81
N GLU A 27 -23.77 -18.06 -15.73
CA GLU A 27 -23.00 -19.27 -16.11
C GLU A 27 -22.07 -19.01 -17.31
N GLN A 28 -20.82 -19.40 -17.10
CA GLN A 28 -19.91 -20.09 -18.02
C GLN A 28 -19.39 -19.48 -19.35
N VAL A 29 -18.08 -19.70 -19.53
CA VAL A 29 -17.33 -20.06 -20.76
C VAL A 29 -16.32 -19.05 -21.34
N ASN A 30 -15.08 -19.55 -21.42
CA ASN A 30 -13.97 -19.31 -22.35
C ASN A 30 -13.32 -17.93 -22.51
N VAL A 31 -11.98 -17.96 -22.30
CA VAL A 31 -10.92 -17.58 -23.27
C VAL A 31 -11.19 -16.34 -24.11
N LYS A 32 -10.41 -15.28 -23.90
CA LYS A 32 -9.20 -15.00 -24.72
C LYS A 32 -8.48 -13.74 -24.27
N GLU A 33 -7.18 -13.89 -24.12
CA GLU A 33 -6.10 -12.93 -24.32
C GLU A 33 -6.39 -11.79 -25.32
N VAL A 34 -5.98 -10.56 -25.00
CA VAL A 34 -5.56 -9.41 -25.86
C VAL A 34 -5.34 -8.23 -24.88
N LYS A 35 -4.12 -7.80 -24.57
CA LYS A 35 -3.16 -7.01 -25.36
C LYS A 35 -3.66 -5.60 -25.72
N THR A 36 -3.21 -4.62 -24.94
CA THR A 36 -3.13 -3.18 -25.27
C THR A 36 -2.06 -2.64 -24.32
N GLU A 37 -0.78 -2.42 -24.66
CA GLU A 37 -0.21 -1.55 -25.69
C GLU A 37 -0.88 -0.17 -25.75
N ASP A 38 -0.40 0.78 -24.94
CA ASP A 38 0.05 2.11 -25.39
C ASP A 38 0.74 2.84 -24.21
N ALA A 39 2.07 2.95 -24.20
CA ALA A 39 2.85 4.17 -24.46
C ALA A 39 2.34 5.41 -23.69
N THR A 40 3.17 6.14 -22.93
CA THR A 40 4.15 7.06 -23.53
C THR A 40 5.19 7.55 -22.49
N ASN A 41 6.43 7.66 -22.95
CA ASN A 41 7.46 8.65 -22.57
C ASN A 41 8.30 8.46 -21.28
N ILE A 42 9.44 7.77 -21.41
CA ILE A 42 10.67 8.17 -20.71
C ILE A 42 11.74 8.38 -21.79
N GLN A 43 12.21 9.62 -21.88
CA GLN A 43 13.28 10.03 -22.79
C GLN A 43 14.61 9.42 -22.39
N GLU A 44 15.27 8.90 -23.41
CA GLU A 44 16.63 8.45 -23.50
C GLU A 44 17.59 9.65 -23.40
N GLY A 45 18.35 9.72 -22.29
CA GLY A 45 19.45 10.66 -22.10
C GLY A 45 20.75 9.88 -21.88
N LYS A 46 21.38 9.44 -22.96
CA LYS A 46 22.71 8.81 -22.95
C LYS A 46 23.80 9.86 -22.83
N VAL A 47 24.54 9.87 -21.71
CA VAL A 47 25.97 10.19 -21.69
C VAL A 47 26.65 9.65 -20.42
N GLN A 48 27.60 8.73 -20.63
CA GLN A 48 28.77 8.47 -19.78
C GLN A 48 30.01 8.71 -20.67
N PRO A 49 31.27 8.79 -20.17
CA PRO A 49 31.76 8.59 -18.79
C PRO A 49 32.79 9.65 -18.33
N LEU A 50 33.08 9.76 -17.02
CA LEU A 50 34.46 9.92 -16.54
C LEU A 50 34.59 9.60 -15.05
N ALA A 51 35.55 8.73 -14.73
CA ALA A 51 35.90 8.32 -13.38
C ALA A 51 36.59 9.43 -12.59
N ASP A 52 36.23 9.57 -11.31
CA ASP A 52 37.20 10.00 -10.29
C ASP A 52 36.90 9.31 -8.95
N SER A 53 37.96 8.79 -8.36
CA SER A 53 37.96 7.98 -7.14
C SER A 53 38.00 8.90 -5.92
N GLY A 54 36.81 9.35 -5.50
CA GLY A 54 36.57 9.86 -4.16
C GLY A 54 35.61 8.90 -3.46
N LYS A 55 35.81 8.62 -2.18
CA LYS A 55 34.83 7.86 -1.38
C LYS A 55 33.53 8.68 -1.33
N GLU A 56 32.65 8.42 -2.28
CA GLU A 56 31.38 9.10 -2.44
C GLU A 56 30.46 8.59 -1.34
N MET A 57 30.23 9.46 -0.35
CA MET A 57 29.15 9.31 0.59
C MET A 57 27.87 9.53 -0.23
N VAL A 58 27.37 8.45 -0.86
CA VAL A 58 26.18 8.47 -1.71
C VAL A 58 25.01 8.92 -0.83
N SER A 59 24.72 10.21 -0.87
CA SER A 59 23.53 10.78 -0.26
C SER A 59 22.33 10.16 -0.98
N LYS A 60 21.55 9.36 -0.26
CA LYS A 60 20.29 8.83 -0.77
C LYS A 60 19.39 10.02 -1.15
N PRO A 61 18.79 10.03 -2.35
CA PRO A 61 17.94 11.14 -2.77
C PRO A 61 16.73 11.25 -1.84
N VAL A 62 16.49 12.45 -1.31
CA VAL A 62 15.32 12.75 -0.48
C VAL A 62 14.06 12.75 -1.35
N LEU A 63 13.05 11.99 -0.95
CA LEU A 63 11.76 11.94 -1.64
C LEU A 63 10.98 13.23 -1.38
N LYS A 64 10.58 13.93 -2.45
CA LYS A 64 9.72 15.12 -2.36
C LYS A 64 8.28 14.70 -2.56
N LEU A 65 7.59 14.38 -1.48
CA LEU A 65 6.21 13.92 -1.48
C LEU A 65 5.23 15.06 -1.14
N THR A 66 4.06 15.05 -1.78
CA THR A 66 2.92 15.87 -1.35
C THR A 66 2.31 15.31 -0.06
N GLN A 67 1.46 16.10 0.61
CA GLN A 67 0.76 15.63 1.82
C GLN A 67 -0.11 14.39 1.56
N GLU A 68 -0.84 14.36 0.44
CA GLU A 68 -1.67 13.21 0.05
C GLU A 68 -0.82 11.95 -0.16
N GLN A 69 0.34 12.08 -0.79
CA GLN A 69 1.28 10.97 -0.99
C GLN A 69 1.86 10.46 0.34
N LYS A 70 2.16 11.35 1.29
CA LYS A 70 2.62 10.97 2.63
C LYS A 70 1.56 10.18 3.40
N GLU A 71 0.30 10.61 3.32
CA GLU A 71 -0.80 9.88 3.94
C GLU A 71 -1.01 8.50 3.34
N ASP A 72 -0.83 8.36 2.02
CA ASP A 72 -0.88 7.06 1.36
C ASP A 72 0.31 6.17 1.78
N TYR A 73 1.53 6.70 1.76
CA TYR A 73 2.74 5.99 2.20
C TYR A 73 2.61 5.54 3.66
N TYR A 74 2.09 6.39 4.53
CA TYR A 74 1.88 6.05 5.94
C TYR A 74 0.90 4.88 6.13
N LYS A 75 -0.19 4.83 5.33
CA LYS A 75 -1.11 3.67 5.34
C LYS A 75 -0.41 2.40 4.85
N GLN A 76 0.47 2.51 3.87
CA GLN A 76 1.26 1.38 3.38
C GLN A 76 2.25 0.91 4.44
N TYR A 77 2.96 1.84 5.11
CA TYR A 77 3.86 1.53 6.21
C TYR A 77 3.14 0.83 7.37
N ALA A 78 1.94 1.28 7.73
CA ALA A 78 1.18 0.66 8.82
C ALA A 78 0.88 -0.82 8.52
N LYS A 79 0.48 -1.12 7.28
CA LYS A 79 0.28 -2.50 6.83
C LYS A 79 1.58 -3.30 6.82
N ILE A 80 2.69 -2.68 6.44
CA ILE A 80 4.01 -3.33 6.45
C ILE A 80 4.40 -3.70 7.88
N ILE A 81 4.28 -2.77 8.84
CA ILE A 81 4.56 -3.06 10.26
C ILE A 81 3.67 -4.18 10.79
N GLU A 82 2.38 -4.18 10.48
CA GLU A 82 1.47 -5.27 10.83
C GLU A 82 1.96 -6.61 10.28
N GLN A 83 2.35 -6.65 9.00
CA GLN A 83 2.88 -7.87 8.37
C GLN A 83 4.19 -8.33 8.98
N VAL A 84 5.12 -7.41 9.25
CA VAL A 84 6.41 -7.73 9.87
C VAL A 84 6.20 -8.27 11.28
N ASN A 85 5.34 -7.64 12.09
CA ASN A 85 5.03 -8.15 13.44
C ASN A 85 4.35 -9.54 13.41
N LEU A 86 3.56 -9.84 12.37
CA LEU A 86 2.99 -11.18 12.18
C LEU A 86 4.04 -12.22 11.77
N GLU A 87 5.03 -11.81 10.97
CA GLU A 87 6.12 -12.67 10.49
C GLU A 87 7.16 -12.94 11.60
N TYR A 88 7.45 -11.93 12.43
CA TYR A 88 8.43 -11.97 13.52
C TYR A 88 7.71 -11.77 14.88
N SER A 89 7.12 -12.84 15.40
CA SER A 89 6.25 -12.82 16.60
C SER A 89 6.88 -12.28 17.88
N ASP A 90 8.21 -12.29 17.95
CA ASP A 90 8.98 -11.84 19.12
C ASP A 90 9.29 -10.34 19.06
N THR A 91 8.75 -9.64 18.06
CA THR A 91 8.94 -8.21 17.83
C THR A 91 7.63 -7.45 17.86
N GLN A 92 7.68 -6.20 18.32
CA GLN A 92 6.55 -5.28 18.35
C GLN A 92 7.02 -3.95 17.82
N LEU A 93 7.16 -3.86 16.50
CA LEU A 93 7.46 -2.61 15.82
C LEU A 93 6.21 -1.73 15.80
N GLU A 94 6.42 -0.42 15.94
CA GLU A 94 5.36 0.58 15.92
C GLU A 94 5.77 1.74 15.01
N LEU A 95 4.78 2.40 14.41
CA LEU A 95 5.00 3.65 13.69
C LEU A 95 4.84 4.83 14.64
N VAL A 96 5.78 5.77 14.54
CA VAL A 96 5.57 7.11 15.08
C VAL A 96 4.39 7.77 14.36
N PRO A 97 3.68 8.71 15.00
CA PRO A 97 2.64 9.48 14.34
C PRO A 97 3.10 10.14 13.04
N LEU A 98 2.21 10.26 12.05
CA LEU A 98 2.50 10.84 10.73
C LEU A 98 3.18 12.22 10.79
N ASN A 99 2.80 13.06 11.74
CA ASN A 99 3.34 14.41 11.91
C ASN A 99 4.73 14.45 12.58
N GLU A 100 5.24 13.31 13.05
CA GLU A 100 6.58 13.17 13.61
C GLU A 100 7.62 12.74 12.56
N PHE A 101 7.19 12.31 11.37
CA PHE A 101 8.08 12.00 10.26
C PHE A 101 8.73 13.26 9.69
N LYS A 102 10.07 13.26 9.62
CA LYS A 102 10.84 14.29 8.91
C LYS A 102 10.81 14.06 7.40
N GLU A 103 11.05 15.11 6.62
CA GLU A 103 11.07 15.04 5.14
C GLU A 103 12.10 14.02 4.64
N GLU A 104 13.23 13.89 5.32
CA GLU A 104 14.33 13.01 4.94
C GLU A 104 14.12 11.55 5.35
N GLU A 105 13.11 11.27 6.19
CA GLU A 105 12.80 9.93 6.71
C GLU A 105 11.82 9.17 5.79
N TRP A 106 11.23 9.85 4.80
CA TRP A 106 10.39 9.22 3.80
C TRP A 106 11.22 8.40 2.81
N VAL A 107 10.86 7.12 2.69
CA VAL A 107 11.44 6.15 1.74
C VAL A 107 10.30 5.51 0.94
N GLU A 108 10.62 4.71 -0.07
CA GLU A 108 9.57 3.96 -0.78
C GLU A 108 9.04 2.81 0.10
N PRO A 109 7.77 2.39 -0.03
CA PRO A 109 7.18 1.31 0.77
C PRO A 109 8.00 0.01 0.76
N ASP A 110 8.54 -0.38 -0.39
CA ASP A 110 9.37 -1.58 -0.50
C ASP A 110 10.68 -1.47 0.29
N GLU A 111 11.26 -0.28 0.33
CA GLU A 111 12.45 -0.01 1.12
C GLU A 111 12.12 0.06 2.62
N PHE A 112 10.99 0.66 2.98
CA PHE A 112 10.50 0.66 4.36
C PHE A 112 10.30 -0.77 4.88
N ARG A 113 9.75 -1.68 4.05
CA ARG A 113 9.62 -3.11 4.40
C ARG A 113 10.97 -3.74 4.70
N ARG A 114 11.99 -3.48 3.89
CA ARG A 114 13.36 -3.97 4.15
C ARG A 114 13.88 -3.48 5.49
N ILE A 115 13.77 -2.18 5.76
CA ILE A 115 14.21 -1.58 7.03
C ILE A 115 13.48 -2.22 8.21
N ALA A 116 12.15 -2.37 8.13
CA ALA A 116 11.35 -2.98 9.20
C ALA A 116 11.73 -4.45 9.44
N SER A 117 11.93 -5.24 8.38
CA SER A 117 12.40 -6.63 8.49
C SER A 117 13.81 -6.72 9.08
N ASP A 118 14.73 -5.83 8.68
CA ASP A 118 16.09 -5.77 9.22
C ASP A 118 16.06 -5.43 10.71
N MET A 119 15.20 -4.48 11.12
CA MET A 119 15.01 -4.14 12.54
C MET A 119 14.43 -5.32 13.34
N ALA A 120 13.48 -6.05 12.77
CA ALA A 120 12.85 -7.20 13.44
C ALA A 120 13.82 -8.38 13.64
N THR A 121 14.85 -8.50 12.79
CA THR A 121 15.84 -9.59 12.84
C THR A 121 17.15 -9.19 13.53
N MET A 122 17.24 -7.95 14.03
CA MET A 122 18.46 -7.46 14.65
C MET A 122 18.66 -8.07 16.05
N GLU A 123 19.67 -8.94 16.17
CA GLU A 123 20.09 -9.51 17.44
C GLU A 123 20.95 -8.51 18.23
N PHE A 124 20.43 -7.99 19.34
CA PHE A 124 21.20 -7.15 20.26
C PHE A 124 22.18 -8.02 21.07
N THR A 125 23.40 -8.18 20.56
CA THR A 125 24.47 -8.84 21.33
C THR A 125 24.90 -7.94 22.49
N SER A 126 24.57 -8.34 23.71
CA SER A 126 24.81 -7.60 24.96
C SER A 126 26.26 -7.67 25.45
N SER A 127 27.26 -7.59 24.56
CA SER A 127 28.67 -7.50 24.96
C SER A 127 29.09 -6.09 25.40
N PHE A 128 28.23 -5.39 26.14
CA PHE A 128 28.65 -4.17 26.83
C PHE A 128 29.30 -4.61 28.16
N GLY A 129 30.62 -4.81 28.09
CA GLY A 129 31.45 -5.28 29.18
C GLY A 129 31.27 -4.47 30.46
N GLY A 130 30.46 -4.99 31.38
CA GLY A 130 30.64 -4.69 32.78
C GLY A 130 31.83 -5.51 33.25
N ASP A 131 32.99 -4.87 33.42
CA ASP A 131 34.07 -5.49 34.17
C ASP A 131 33.51 -5.94 35.52
N PRO A 132 33.72 -7.21 35.93
CA PRO A 132 33.29 -7.67 37.24
C PRO A 132 34.00 -6.82 38.30
N VAL A 133 33.21 -6.19 39.16
CA VAL A 133 33.75 -5.54 40.36
C VAL A 133 34.16 -6.65 41.30
N GLU A 134 35.47 -6.79 41.55
CA GLU A 134 36.05 -7.73 42.51
C GLU A 134 35.56 -7.49 43.95
#